data_AF-X1GM48-F1
#
_entry.id   AF-X1GM48-F1
#
_cell.length_a   1.000
_cell.length_b   1.000
_cell.length_c   1.000
_cell.angle_alpha   90.00
_cell.angle_beta   90.00
_cell.angle_gamma   90.00
#
_symmetry.space_group_name_H-M   'P 1'
#
loop_
_entity.id
_entity.type
_entity.pdbx_description
1 polymer ?
#
loop_
_entity_poly.entity_id
_entity_poly.type
_entity_poly.pdbx_seq_one_letter_code
_entity_poly.pdbx_strand_id
1 'polypeptide(L)'
;MVLRFFSRQPFGITDPIFHKEIGFYVFSLPFLNMLRSWVLGALIITLLGSAGVYLLSYAAQRLKFDFARPVLAHVGGLAMAILGLFAWGYWLGIWELVFSGRGVVFGASYADMHAKLPAQWILLVVVLVVMGVMLVSILKHKFRWPLYAIGGWIAAAIIAGGIFPAVVQRLQVEPNELARERPYIEYNIQSTREAFALSRIEEEPFPAEGTPSYQDIVQNEETINNIRLWDPRPLKDTYNQIQSFRLYYDFHDVDIDRYIIDGEYRQVMLSVRELSAEK
;
A
#
# COMPACT_ATOMS: atom_id res chain seq x y z
N MET A 1 2.87 -4.89 -14.57
CA MET A 1 3.16 -3.44 -14.63
C MET A 1 3.58 -2.99 -16.02
N VAL A 2 4.49 -3.68 -16.70
CA VAL A 2 4.98 -3.33 -18.06
C VAL A 2 3.85 -3.15 -19.08
N LEU A 3 2.94 -4.13 -19.22
CA LEU A 3 1.82 -4.04 -20.15
C LEU A 3 0.87 -2.86 -19.83
N ARG A 4 0.61 -2.62 -18.54
CA ARG A 4 -0.24 -1.50 -18.09
C ARG A 4 0.38 -0.13 -18.41
N PHE A 5 1.71 -0.02 -18.42
CA PHE A 5 2.41 1.21 -18.79
C PHE A 5 2.28 1.50 -20.29
N PHE A 6 2.51 0.49 -21.14
CA PHE A 6 2.43 0.65 -22.59
C PHE A 6 1.00 0.79 -23.11
N SER A 7 0.04 0.12 -22.47
CA SER A 7 -1.39 0.21 -22.79
C SER A 7 -2.15 1.20 -21.90
N ARG A 8 -1.49 2.26 -21.42
CA ARG A 8 -2.11 3.25 -20.55
C ARG A 8 -3.25 3.98 -21.26
N GLN A 9 -4.34 4.23 -20.54
CA GLN A 9 -5.46 5.05 -20.98
C GLN A 9 -5.68 6.19 -20.00
N PRO A 10 -6.04 7.40 -20.46
CA PRO A 10 -6.40 8.47 -19.55
C PRO A 10 -7.73 8.16 -18.86
N PHE A 11 -7.84 8.51 -17.59
CA PHE A 11 -9.10 8.50 -16.85
C PHE A 11 -9.93 9.75 -17.12
N GLY A 12 -9.33 10.81 -17.67
CA GLY A 12 -10.00 12.08 -17.97
C GLY A 12 -10.16 13.00 -16.76
N ILE A 13 -9.58 12.62 -15.62
CA ILE A 13 -9.60 13.38 -14.36
C ILE A 13 -8.18 13.56 -13.83
N THR A 14 -7.95 14.67 -13.14
CA THR A 14 -6.65 15.05 -12.57
C THR A 14 -6.73 15.10 -11.05
N ASP A 15 -5.62 14.80 -10.39
CA ASP A 15 -5.53 14.90 -8.95
C ASP A 15 -5.59 16.38 -8.48
N PRO A 16 -6.19 16.66 -7.32
CA PRO A 16 -6.39 18.03 -6.83
C PRO A 16 -5.12 18.67 -6.23
N ILE A 17 -4.03 17.91 -6.03
CA ILE A 17 -2.84 18.35 -5.31
C ILE A 17 -1.74 18.79 -6.28
N PHE A 18 -1.47 17.96 -7.27
CA PHE A 18 -0.38 18.09 -8.23
C PHE A 18 -0.87 18.34 -9.66
N HIS A 19 -2.19 18.28 -9.88
CA HIS A 19 -2.82 18.48 -11.19
C HIS A 19 -2.25 17.55 -12.28
N LYS A 20 -1.88 16.34 -11.88
CA LYS A 20 -1.47 15.24 -12.75
C LYS A 20 -2.65 14.33 -13.03
N GLU A 21 -2.70 13.82 -14.24
CA GLU A 21 -3.74 12.89 -14.67
C GLU A 21 -3.62 11.57 -13.89
N ILE A 22 -4.76 11.00 -13.47
CA ILE A 22 -4.79 9.84 -12.56
C ILE A 22 -4.07 8.61 -13.14
N GLY A 23 -4.13 8.41 -14.46
CA GLY A 23 -3.40 7.36 -15.17
C GLY A 23 -1.88 7.44 -15.00
N PHE A 24 -1.30 8.60 -14.69
CA PHE A 24 0.10 8.68 -14.27
C PHE A 24 0.36 7.86 -13.00
N TYR A 25 -0.48 8.03 -11.97
CA TYR A 25 -0.33 7.36 -10.67
C TYR A 25 -0.66 5.87 -10.73
N VAL A 26 -1.62 5.48 -11.57
CA VAL A 26 -2.04 4.07 -11.71
C VAL A 26 -1.09 3.27 -12.60
N PHE A 27 -0.57 3.88 -13.67
CA PHE A 27 0.20 3.15 -14.70
C PHE A 27 1.69 3.51 -14.73
N SER A 28 2.03 4.80 -14.68
CA SER A 28 3.40 5.28 -14.93
C SER A 28 4.26 5.24 -13.68
N LEU A 29 3.79 5.79 -12.56
CA LEU A 29 4.56 5.87 -11.32
C LEU A 29 4.97 4.48 -10.79
N PRO A 30 4.11 3.44 -10.75
CA PRO A 30 4.53 2.11 -10.30
C PRO A 30 5.59 1.49 -11.22
N PHE A 31 5.50 1.73 -12.53
CA PHE A 31 6.50 1.26 -13.49
C PHE A 31 7.85 1.96 -13.29
N LEU A 32 7.86 3.27 -13.10
CA LEU A 32 9.09 4.05 -12.84
C LEU A 32 9.75 3.61 -11.53
N ASN A 33 8.96 3.34 -10.49
CA ASN A 33 9.45 2.79 -9.23
C ASN A 33 10.02 1.38 -9.36
N MET A 34 9.33 0.50 -10.10
CA MET A 34 9.82 -0.84 -10.40
C MET A 34 11.16 -0.77 -11.15
N LEU A 35 11.25 0.08 -12.18
CA LEU A 35 12.47 0.28 -12.96
C LEU A 35 13.61 0.82 -12.09
N ARG A 36 13.37 1.87 -11.29
CA ARG A 36 14.35 2.43 -10.36
C ARG A 36 14.88 1.36 -9.41
N SER A 37 13.98 0.61 -8.75
CA SER A 37 14.35 -0.42 -7.78
C SER A 37 15.13 -1.57 -8.42
N TRP A 38 14.74 -1.98 -9.64
CA TRP A 38 15.45 -3.02 -10.39
C TRP A 38 16.87 -2.57 -10.78
N VAL A 39 17.03 -1.37 -11.34
CA VAL A 39 18.35 -0.83 -11.71
C VAL A 39 19.21 -0.61 -10.47
N LEU A 40 18.63 -0.11 -9.37
CA LEU A 40 19.35 0.08 -8.11
C LEU A 40 19.86 -1.27 -7.57
N GLY A 41 19.02 -2.30 -7.56
CA GLY A 41 19.42 -3.65 -7.15
C GLY A 41 20.54 -4.21 -8.03
N ALA A 42 20.43 -4.08 -9.35
CA ALA A 42 21.47 -4.50 -10.29
C ALA A 42 22.81 -3.77 -10.06
N LEU A 43 22.78 -2.46 -9.83
CA LEU A 43 23.98 -1.67 -9.53
C LEU A 43 24.60 -2.03 -8.18
N ILE A 44 23.80 -2.28 -7.14
CA ILE A 44 24.31 -2.73 -5.85
C ILE A 44 24.98 -4.10 -5.97
N ILE A 45 24.35 -5.05 -6.67
CA ILE A 45 24.95 -6.38 -6.92
C ILE A 45 26.25 -6.24 -7.72
N THR A 46 26.29 -5.37 -8.73
CA THR A 46 27.49 -5.11 -9.53
C THR A 46 28.59 -4.47 -8.68
N LEU A 47 28.25 -3.52 -7.81
CA LEU A 47 29.18 -2.88 -6.89
C LEU A 47 29.77 -3.90 -5.90
N LEU A 48 28.94 -4.73 -5.27
CA LEU A 48 29.39 -5.76 -4.35
C LEU A 48 30.21 -6.85 -5.05
N GLY A 49 29.78 -7.29 -6.23
CA GLY A 49 30.51 -8.26 -7.05
C GLY A 49 31.89 -7.74 -7.48
N SER A 50 31.96 -6.50 -7.97
CA SER A 50 33.24 -5.86 -8.31
C SER A 50 34.16 -5.72 -7.10
N ALA A 51 33.62 -5.29 -5.95
CA ALA A 51 34.36 -5.21 -4.69
C ALA A 51 34.90 -6.59 -4.27
N GLY A 52 34.09 -7.65 -4.39
CA GLY A 52 34.50 -9.03 -4.11
C GLY A 52 35.63 -9.50 -5.02
N VAL A 53 35.53 -9.26 -6.34
CA VAL A 53 36.61 -9.58 -7.29
C VAL A 53 37.89 -8.81 -6.96
N TYR A 54 37.79 -7.52 -6.63
CA TYR A 54 38.95 -6.73 -6.23
C TYR A 54 39.59 -7.25 -4.94
N LEU A 55 38.80 -7.61 -3.92
CA LEU A 55 39.30 -8.18 -2.67
C LEU A 55 39.97 -9.55 -2.88
N LEU A 56 39.38 -10.43 -3.70
CA LEU A 56 39.96 -11.75 -4.02
C LEU A 56 41.25 -11.63 -4.81
N SER A 57 41.28 -10.76 -5.84
CA SER A 57 42.48 -10.50 -6.64
C SER A 57 43.63 -9.97 -5.78
N TYR A 58 43.32 -9.10 -4.82
CA TYR A 58 44.27 -8.59 -3.84
C TYR A 58 44.81 -9.69 -2.92
N ALA A 59 43.93 -10.51 -2.36
CA ALA A 59 44.31 -11.63 -1.49
C ALA A 59 45.21 -12.65 -2.21
N ALA A 60 44.96 -12.90 -3.49
CA ALA A 60 45.76 -13.80 -4.32
C ALA A 60 47.12 -13.22 -4.71
N GLN A 61 47.23 -11.91 -4.96
CA GLN A 61 48.43 -11.30 -5.54
C GLN A 61 49.41 -10.69 -4.51
N ARG A 62 49.06 -10.60 -3.21
CA ARG A 62 49.88 -9.98 -2.13
C ARG A 62 50.49 -8.60 -2.45
N LEU A 63 50.01 -7.93 -3.50
CA LEU A 63 50.43 -6.59 -3.88
C LEU A 63 49.78 -5.57 -2.96
N LYS A 64 50.46 -4.45 -2.69
CA LYS A 64 49.88 -3.32 -1.95
C LYS A 64 48.60 -2.86 -2.65
N PHE A 65 47.64 -2.32 -1.88
CA PHE A 65 46.35 -1.86 -2.41
C PHE A 65 46.60 -0.65 -3.31
N ASP A 66 46.90 -0.89 -4.57
CA ASP A 66 47.13 0.17 -5.53
C ASP A 66 45.76 0.55 -6.08
N PHE A 67 45.27 1.72 -5.69
CA PHE A 67 44.02 2.29 -6.19
C PHE A 67 44.22 2.74 -7.64
N ALA A 68 44.41 1.76 -8.54
CA ALA A 68 44.64 2.00 -9.94
C ALA A 68 43.50 2.85 -10.50
N ARG A 69 43.84 3.85 -11.33
CA ARG A 69 42.87 4.79 -11.92
C ARG A 69 41.63 4.10 -12.54
N PRO A 70 41.75 2.94 -13.24
CA PRO A 70 40.58 2.24 -13.78
C PRO A 70 39.61 1.73 -12.71
N VAL A 71 40.12 1.23 -11.57
CA VAL A 71 39.29 0.72 -10.47
C VAL A 71 38.52 1.87 -9.82
N LEU A 72 39.20 3.00 -9.56
CA LEU A 72 38.58 4.21 -9.02
C LEU A 72 37.51 4.79 -9.96
N ALA A 73 37.78 4.79 -11.27
CA ALA A 73 36.82 5.26 -12.27
C ALA A 73 35.58 4.35 -12.33
N HIS A 74 35.76 3.03 -12.28
CA HIS A 74 34.65 2.07 -12.29
C HIS A 74 33.78 2.20 -11.03
N VAL A 75 34.39 2.13 -9.83
CA VAL A 75 33.67 2.25 -8.56
C VAL A 75 33.04 3.64 -8.41
N GLY A 76 33.74 4.69 -8.82
CA GLY A 76 33.22 6.06 -8.82
C GLY A 76 32.01 6.21 -9.76
N GLY A 77 32.07 5.63 -10.96
CA GLY A 77 30.97 5.62 -11.91
C GLY A 77 29.74 4.88 -11.38
N LEU A 78 29.92 3.71 -10.78
CA LEU A 78 28.84 2.96 -10.13
C LEU A 78 28.20 3.75 -8.99
N ALA A 79 29.00 4.34 -8.12
CA ALA A 79 28.49 5.15 -7.00
C ALA A 79 27.75 6.40 -7.49
N MET A 80 28.24 7.08 -8.54
CA MET A 80 27.52 8.20 -9.16
C MET A 80 26.19 7.77 -9.77
N ALA A 81 26.13 6.61 -10.42
CA ALA A 81 24.88 6.06 -10.94
C ALA A 81 23.89 5.75 -9.81
N ILE A 82 24.35 5.15 -8.71
CA ILE A 82 23.54 4.88 -7.52
C ILE A 82 22.99 6.18 -6.92
N LEU A 83 23.83 7.20 -6.74
CA LEU A 83 23.40 8.51 -6.24
C LEU A 83 22.38 9.15 -7.19
N GLY A 84 22.56 9.02 -8.51
CA GLY A 84 21.57 9.46 -9.50
C GLY A 84 20.21 8.77 -9.34
N LEU A 85 20.19 7.48 -9.00
CA LEU A 85 18.94 6.77 -8.70
C LEU A 85 18.30 7.23 -7.38
N PHE A 86 19.09 7.62 -6.37
CA PHE A 86 18.56 8.24 -5.16
C PHE A 86 17.95 9.62 -5.46
N ALA A 87 18.59 10.44 -6.28
CA ALA A 87 18.02 11.70 -6.75
C ALA A 87 16.70 11.48 -7.48
N TRP A 88 16.66 10.54 -8.43
CA TRP A 88 15.42 10.15 -9.11
C TRP A 88 14.39 9.61 -8.12
N GLY A 89 14.83 8.89 -7.09
CA GLY A 89 14.01 8.40 -5.99
C GLY A 89 13.29 9.52 -5.25
N TYR A 90 14.01 10.57 -4.84
CA TYR A 90 13.40 11.73 -4.18
C TYR A 90 12.42 12.47 -5.09
N TRP A 91 12.73 12.58 -6.37
CA TRP A 91 11.80 13.17 -7.33
C TRP A 91 10.52 12.33 -7.52
N LEU A 92 10.63 11.00 -7.60
CA LEU A 92 9.46 10.12 -7.65
C LEU A 92 8.66 10.14 -6.35
N GLY A 93 9.35 10.26 -5.21
CA GLY A 93 8.76 10.33 -3.87
C GLY A 93 7.85 11.54 -3.67
N ILE A 94 8.01 12.62 -4.45
CA ILE A 94 7.07 13.76 -4.49
C ILE A 94 5.69 13.29 -4.93
N TRP A 95 5.63 12.50 -6.00
CA TRP A 95 4.36 12.03 -6.55
C TRP A 95 3.75 10.92 -5.69
N GLU A 96 4.57 10.15 -4.98
CA GLU A 96 4.09 9.11 -4.05
C GLU A 96 3.35 9.68 -2.83
N LEU A 97 3.43 10.99 -2.57
CA LEU A 97 2.74 11.60 -1.43
C LEU A 97 1.22 11.40 -1.49
N VAL A 98 0.63 11.28 -2.69
CA VAL A 98 -0.81 10.99 -2.84
C VAL A 98 -1.20 9.59 -2.35
N PHE A 99 -0.23 8.71 -2.07
CA PHE A 99 -0.42 7.36 -1.53
C PHE A 99 0.06 7.25 -0.07
N SER A 100 0.19 8.37 0.63
CA SER A 100 0.62 8.35 2.02
C SER A 100 -0.42 7.67 2.91
N GLY A 101 0.02 6.74 3.76
CA GLY A 101 -0.82 6.13 4.80
C GLY A 101 -0.79 6.90 6.13
N ARG A 102 -0.39 8.18 6.11
CA ARG A 102 -0.26 9.02 7.30
C ARG A 102 -1.56 9.79 7.52
N GLY A 103 -2.13 9.69 8.72
CA GLY A 103 -3.39 10.34 9.10
C GLY A 103 -4.57 9.36 9.12
N VAL A 104 -5.78 9.89 9.17
CA VAL A 104 -7.03 9.10 9.30
C VAL A 104 -7.45 8.45 7.98
N VAL A 105 -7.03 9.00 6.85
CA VAL A 105 -7.39 8.53 5.50
C VAL A 105 -6.13 8.27 4.68
N PHE A 106 -6.23 7.38 3.69
CA PHE A 106 -5.15 7.13 2.74
C PHE A 106 -5.08 8.28 1.73
N GLY A 107 -3.95 8.96 1.62
CA GLY A 107 -3.78 10.12 0.76
C GLY A 107 -2.75 11.12 1.30
N ALA A 108 -2.41 12.14 0.51
CA ALA A 108 -1.51 13.18 0.97
C ALA A 108 -2.14 13.96 2.14
N SER A 109 -1.47 13.94 3.29
CA SER A 109 -1.86 14.67 4.51
C SER A 109 -1.27 16.09 4.56
N TYR A 110 -1.70 16.89 5.54
CA TYR A 110 -1.13 18.21 5.79
C TYR A 110 0.37 18.14 6.02
N ALA A 111 0.84 17.22 6.87
CA ALA A 111 2.26 17.04 7.15
C ALA A 111 3.04 16.56 5.92
N ASP A 112 2.43 15.76 5.04
CA ASP A 112 3.09 15.34 3.80
C ASP A 112 3.30 16.53 2.87
N MET A 113 2.29 17.39 2.71
CA MET A 113 2.37 18.55 1.82
C MET A 113 3.23 19.68 2.35
N HIS A 114 3.24 19.90 3.67
CA HIS A 114 3.96 21.04 4.28
C HIS A 114 5.32 20.67 4.85
N ALA A 115 5.62 19.38 5.06
CA ALA A 115 6.91 18.96 5.59
C ALA A 115 7.63 17.96 4.68
N LYS A 116 6.95 16.88 4.27
CA LYS A 116 7.58 15.82 3.48
C LYS A 116 7.89 16.27 2.05
N LEU A 117 7.01 17.03 1.41
CA LEU A 117 7.24 17.58 0.06
C LEU A 117 8.47 18.51 0.02
N PRO A 118 8.60 19.53 0.89
CA PRO A 118 9.85 20.29 1.00
C PRO A 118 11.07 19.42 1.27
N ALA A 119 10.95 18.41 2.13
CA ALA A 119 12.05 17.50 2.43
C ALA A 119 12.51 16.71 1.20
N GLN A 120 11.60 16.22 0.35
CA GLN A 120 11.95 15.56 -0.91
C GLN A 120 12.78 16.48 -1.82
N TRP A 121 12.38 17.74 -1.96
CA TRP A 121 13.12 18.73 -2.74
C TRP A 121 14.50 19.05 -2.15
N ILE A 122 14.58 19.24 -0.84
CA ILE A 122 15.87 19.47 -0.16
C ILE A 122 16.80 18.28 -0.38
N LEU A 123 16.32 17.05 -0.19
CA LEU A 123 17.13 15.85 -0.34
C LEU A 123 17.56 15.61 -1.79
N LEU A 124 16.70 15.93 -2.76
CA LEU A 124 17.07 15.94 -4.17
C LEU A 124 18.27 16.87 -4.41
N VAL A 125 18.18 18.12 -3.97
CA VAL A 125 19.27 19.10 -4.13
C VAL A 125 20.54 18.65 -3.39
N VAL A 126 20.40 18.15 -2.16
CA VAL A 126 21.53 17.63 -1.37
C VAL A 126 22.24 16.51 -2.11
N VAL A 127 21.52 15.53 -2.67
CA VAL A 127 22.17 14.45 -3.44
C VAL A 127 22.87 14.97 -4.69
N LEU A 128 22.28 15.93 -5.41
CA LEU A 128 22.94 16.55 -6.56
C LEU A 128 24.24 17.26 -6.16
N VAL A 129 24.27 17.92 -5.00
CA VAL A 129 25.49 18.50 -4.43
C VAL A 129 26.50 17.41 -4.07
N VAL A 130 26.07 16.32 -3.43
CA VAL A 130 26.96 15.17 -3.12
C VAL A 130 27.56 14.59 -4.40
N MET A 131 26.77 14.44 -5.46
CA MET A 131 27.26 13.99 -6.77
C MET A 131 28.32 14.96 -7.33
N GLY A 132 28.11 16.26 -7.23
CA GLY A 132 29.10 17.28 -7.62
C GLY A 132 30.39 17.19 -6.80
N VAL A 133 30.28 17.06 -5.47
CA VAL A 133 31.43 16.90 -4.57
C VAL A 133 32.19 15.60 -4.88
N MET A 134 31.48 14.52 -5.15
CA MET A 134 32.06 13.23 -5.51
C MET A 134 32.84 13.32 -6.82
N LEU A 135 32.28 13.98 -7.84
CA LEU A 135 32.96 14.22 -9.11
C LEU A 135 34.25 15.02 -8.92
N VAL A 136 34.20 16.13 -8.17
CA VAL A 136 35.39 16.95 -7.87
C VAL A 136 36.43 16.15 -7.08
N SER A 137 35.99 15.33 -6.13
CA SER A 137 36.88 14.46 -5.35
C SER A 137 37.61 13.45 -6.22
N ILE A 138 36.93 12.83 -7.19
CA ILE A 138 37.53 11.86 -8.12
C ILE A 138 38.63 12.56 -8.94
N LEU A 139 38.37 13.78 -9.43
CA LEU A 139 39.35 14.56 -10.20
C LEU A 139 40.54 15.01 -9.34
N LYS A 140 40.29 15.44 -8.09
CA LYS A 140 41.31 15.97 -7.17
C LYS A 140 41.95 14.92 -6.26
N HIS A 141 41.56 13.64 -6.39
CA HIS A 141 42.05 12.51 -5.59
C HIS A 141 41.90 12.72 -4.06
N LYS A 142 40.83 13.39 -3.62
CA LYS A 142 40.58 13.74 -2.20
C LYS A 142 39.50 12.86 -1.54
N PHE A 143 39.83 11.62 -1.24
CA PHE A 143 38.88 10.59 -0.75
C PHE A 143 38.10 10.91 0.54
N ARG A 144 38.51 11.91 1.33
CA ARG A 144 37.75 12.32 2.54
C ARG A 144 36.48 13.09 2.21
N TRP A 145 36.44 13.81 1.08
CA TRP A 145 35.31 14.69 0.74
C TRP A 145 34.02 13.91 0.45
N PRO A 146 34.02 12.81 -0.33
CA PRO A 146 32.84 11.98 -0.54
C PRO A 146 32.32 11.38 0.76
N LEU A 147 33.20 11.00 1.69
CA LEU A 147 32.79 10.42 2.97
C LEU A 147 31.98 11.41 3.80
N TYR A 148 32.45 12.67 3.92
CA TYR A 148 31.70 13.72 4.61
C TYR A 148 30.40 14.09 3.88
N ALA A 149 30.43 14.14 2.55
CA ALA A 149 29.27 14.46 1.74
C ALA A 149 28.16 13.40 1.88
N ILE A 150 28.52 12.11 1.80
CA ILE A 150 27.60 10.99 2.01
C ILE A 150 27.07 10.99 3.45
N GLY A 151 27.94 11.17 4.45
CA GLY A 151 27.52 11.24 5.84
C GLY A 151 26.55 12.40 6.11
N GLY A 152 26.82 13.57 5.54
CA GLY A 152 25.95 14.75 5.62
C GLY A 152 24.60 14.51 4.93
N TRP A 153 24.59 13.85 3.77
CA TRP A 153 23.35 13.46 3.11
C TRP A 153 22.52 12.47 3.93
N ILE A 154 23.15 11.44 4.52
CA ILE A 154 22.45 10.48 5.39
C ILE A 154 21.84 11.20 6.60
N ALA A 155 22.59 12.10 7.24
CA ALA A 155 22.07 12.91 8.35
C ALA A 155 20.90 13.79 7.91
N ALA A 156 21.01 14.46 6.76
CA ALA A 156 19.93 15.25 6.18
C ALA A 156 18.70 14.38 5.87
N ALA A 157 18.87 13.16 5.36
CA ALA A 157 17.77 12.25 5.06
C ALA A 157 17.00 11.84 6.32
N ILE A 158 17.70 11.57 7.42
CA ILE A 158 17.08 11.25 8.71
C ILE A 158 16.32 12.47 9.26
N ILE A 159 16.96 13.64 9.27
CA ILE A 159 16.38 14.86 9.85
C ILE A 159 15.23 15.37 9.01
N ALA A 160 15.47 15.69 7.74
CA ALA A 160 14.47 16.27 6.85
C ALA A 160 13.40 15.26 6.44
N GLY A 161 13.78 14.00 6.17
CA GLY A 161 12.84 12.99 5.68
C GLY A 161 12.01 12.31 6.77
N GLY A 162 12.58 12.14 7.98
CA GLY A 162 11.94 11.41 9.08
C GLY A 162 11.51 12.31 10.24
N ILE A 163 12.48 12.96 10.88
CA ILE A 163 12.26 13.69 12.14
C ILE A 163 11.35 14.91 11.89
N PHE A 164 11.67 15.74 10.91
CA PHE A 164 10.94 16.99 10.67
C PHE A 164 9.44 16.77 10.36
N PRO A 165 9.04 15.86 9.45
CA PRO A 165 7.64 15.56 9.22
C PRO A 165 6.93 14.98 10.45
N ALA A 166 7.62 14.17 11.25
CA ALA A 166 7.05 13.64 12.50
C ALA A 166 6.80 14.73 13.54
N VAL A 167 7.71 15.71 13.64
CA VAL A 167 7.53 16.88 14.52
C VAL A 167 6.36 17.74 14.05
N VAL A 168 6.24 17.99 12.74
CA VAL A 168 5.11 18.75 12.19
C VAL A 168 3.79 18.02 12.44
N GLN A 169 3.75 16.70 12.23
CA GLN A 169 2.56 15.89 12.54
C GLN A 169 2.17 16.05 14.02
N ARG A 170 3.11 15.80 14.94
CA ARG A 170 2.83 15.77 16.37
C ARG A 170 2.51 17.14 16.98
N LEU A 171 3.16 18.20 16.50
CA LEU A 171 3.05 19.53 17.11
C LEU A 171 2.08 20.47 16.39
N GLN A 172 1.81 20.25 15.10
CA GLN A 172 0.92 21.14 14.33
C GLN A 172 -0.36 20.46 13.84
N VAL A 173 -0.30 19.17 13.50
CA VAL A 173 -1.45 18.45 12.94
C VAL A 173 -2.30 17.84 14.05
N GLU A 174 -1.73 16.94 14.86
CA GLU A 174 -2.46 16.21 15.91
C GLU A 174 -3.25 17.12 16.88
N PRO A 175 -2.75 18.30 17.31
CA PRO A 175 -3.52 19.16 18.21
C PRO A 175 -4.79 19.77 17.59
N ASN A 176 -4.86 19.85 16.25
CA ASN A 176 -6.00 20.40 15.53
C ASN A 176 -6.20 19.68 14.19
N GLU A 177 -6.29 18.36 14.25
CA GLU A 177 -6.22 17.48 13.08
C GLU A 177 -7.37 17.75 12.12
N LEU A 178 -8.61 17.86 12.63
CA LEU A 178 -9.78 18.12 11.79
C LEU A 178 -9.65 19.41 10.98
N ALA A 179 -9.12 20.50 11.54
CA ALA A 179 -8.99 21.74 10.80
C ALA A 179 -7.85 21.70 9.78
N ARG A 180 -6.74 21.03 10.11
CA ARG A 180 -5.57 20.92 9.23
C ARG A 180 -5.75 19.92 8.10
N GLU A 181 -6.44 18.82 8.37
CA GLU A 181 -6.63 17.71 7.42
C GLU A 181 -7.93 17.84 6.59
N ARG A 182 -8.85 18.75 6.96
CA ARG A 182 -10.13 18.94 6.25
C ARG A 182 -10.03 18.95 4.73
N PRO A 183 -9.17 19.77 4.08
CA PRO A 183 -9.11 19.80 2.62
C PRO A 183 -8.65 18.45 2.03
N TYR A 184 -7.73 17.74 2.69
CA TYR A 184 -7.22 16.45 2.23
C TYR A 184 -8.24 15.32 2.41
N ILE A 185 -9.04 15.39 3.48
CA ILE A 185 -10.18 14.49 3.70
C ILE A 185 -11.25 14.73 2.63
N GLU A 186 -11.57 15.98 2.31
CA GLU A 186 -12.52 16.35 1.26
C GLU A 186 -12.09 15.79 -0.11
N TYR A 187 -10.81 15.95 -0.47
CA TYR A 187 -10.25 15.37 -1.70
C TYR A 187 -10.40 13.85 -1.75
N ASN A 188 -10.19 13.18 -0.62
CA ASN A 188 -10.36 11.74 -0.50
C ASN A 188 -11.81 11.29 -0.65
N ILE A 189 -12.75 11.98 0.00
CA ILE A 189 -14.19 11.73 -0.13
C ILE A 189 -14.60 11.88 -1.59
N GLN A 190 -14.22 12.97 -2.25
CA GLN A 190 -14.56 13.21 -3.65
C GLN A 190 -13.96 12.16 -4.58
N SER A 191 -12.68 11.83 -4.40
CA SER A 191 -11.99 10.81 -5.21
C SER A 191 -12.60 9.42 -5.01
N THR A 192 -12.99 9.07 -3.78
CA THR A 192 -13.64 7.78 -3.48
C THR A 192 -15.03 7.73 -4.09
N ARG A 193 -15.83 8.79 -3.97
CA ARG A 193 -17.17 8.87 -4.58
C ARG A 193 -17.10 8.72 -6.09
N GLU A 194 -16.12 9.36 -6.73
CA GLU A 194 -15.92 9.24 -8.18
C GLU A 194 -15.47 7.82 -8.57
N ALA A 195 -14.48 7.26 -7.87
CA ALA A 195 -13.94 5.93 -8.16
C ALA A 195 -15.00 4.81 -8.04
N PHE A 196 -15.88 4.91 -7.04
CA PHE A 196 -16.96 3.95 -6.82
C PHE A 196 -18.28 4.34 -7.48
N ALA A 197 -18.30 5.41 -8.29
CA ALA A 197 -19.49 5.90 -8.96
C ALA A 197 -20.66 6.24 -8.02
N LEU A 198 -20.35 6.64 -6.77
CA LEU A 198 -21.36 6.93 -5.73
C LEU A 198 -22.16 8.21 -6.01
N SER A 199 -21.76 8.99 -7.01
CA SER A 199 -22.52 10.10 -7.56
C SER A 199 -23.65 9.66 -8.51
N ARG A 200 -23.68 8.38 -8.91
CA ARG A 200 -24.64 7.78 -9.85
C ARG A 200 -25.53 6.74 -9.19
N ILE A 201 -25.93 7.00 -7.95
CA ILE A 201 -26.84 6.12 -7.19
C ILE A 201 -28.26 6.66 -7.34
N GLU A 202 -29.19 5.78 -7.69
CA GLU A 202 -30.62 6.06 -7.63
C GLU A 202 -31.13 5.60 -6.26
N GLU A 203 -31.63 6.54 -5.47
CA GLU A 203 -32.24 6.25 -4.18
C GLU A 203 -33.71 5.93 -4.39
N GLU A 204 -34.11 4.68 -4.15
CA GLU A 204 -35.51 4.29 -4.10
C GLU A 204 -35.99 4.23 -2.65
N PRO A 205 -37.01 5.03 -2.27
CA PRO A 205 -37.63 4.89 -0.97
C PRO A 205 -38.28 3.52 -0.86
N PHE A 206 -37.81 2.70 0.08
CA PHE A 206 -38.49 1.48 0.50
C PHE A 206 -39.35 1.82 1.72
N PRO A 207 -40.66 2.12 1.55
CA PRO A 207 -41.52 2.38 2.69
C PRO A 207 -41.59 1.10 3.54
N ALA A 208 -41.29 1.23 4.83
CA ALA A 208 -41.60 0.16 5.76
C ALA A 208 -43.12 -0.07 5.70
N GLU A 209 -43.54 -1.21 5.16
CA GLU A 209 -44.95 -1.59 5.15
C GLU A 209 -45.46 -1.63 6.60
N GLY A 210 -46.72 -1.24 6.78
CA GLY A 210 -47.37 -1.30 8.10
C GLY A 210 -47.42 -2.74 8.63
N THR A 211 -47.61 -2.88 9.94
CA THR A 211 -47.78 -4.19 10.58
C THR A 211 -48.87 -4.99 9.86
N PRO A 212 -48.67 -6.29 9.55
CA PRO A 212 -49.67 -7.11 8.87
C PRO A 212 -51.02 -7.09 9.60
N SER A 213 -52.11 -7.00 8.84
CA SER A 213 -53.46 -7.14 9.40
C SER A 213 -53.77 -8.60 9.72
N TYR A 214 -54.81 -8.84 10.53
CA TYR A 214 -55.27 -10.20 10.79
C TYR A 214 -55.71 -10.93 9.51
N GLN A 215 -56.28 -10.20 8.54
CA GLN A 215 -56.65 -10.80 7.25
C GLN A 215 -55.43 -11.23 6.44
N ASP A 216 -54.32 -10.49 6.53
CA ASP A 216 -53.07 -10.85 5.85
C ASP A 216 -52.48 -12.15 6.42
N ILE A 217 -52.59 -12.35 7.74
CA ILE A 217 -52.17 -13.59 8.41
C ILE A 217 -52.99 -14.78 7.92
N VAL A 218 -54.32 -14.64 7.86
CA VAL A 218 -55.23 -15.71 7.42
C VAL A 218 -55.04 -16.05 5.95
N GLN A 219 -54.77 -15.06 5.09
CA GLN A 219 -54.55 -15.28 3.66
C GLN A 219 -53.17 -15.89 3.35
N ASN A 220 -52.23 -15.86 4.30
CA ASN A 220 -50.86 -16.32 4.12
C ASN A 220 -50.50 -17.45 5.10
N GLU A 221 -51.42 -18.37 5.37
CA GLU A 221 -51.19 -19.52 6.27
C GLU A 221 -49.92 -20.31 5.93
N GLU A 222 -49.60 -20.52 4.65
CA GLU A 222 -48.37 -21.20 4.25
C GLU A 222 -47.10 -20.47 4.74
N THR A 223 -47.10 -19.14 4.71
CA THR A 223 -45.97 -18.34 5.21
C THR A 223 -45.90 -18.41 6.72
N ILE A 224 -47.04 -18.31 7.42
CA ILE A 224 -47.13 -18.39 8.88
C ILE A 224 -46.64 -19.75 9.39
N ASN A 225 -47.10 -20.84 8.75
CA ASN A 225 -46.71 -22.21 9.07
C ASN A 225 -45.23 -22.51 8.75
N ASN A 226 -44.58 -21.64 7.97
CA ASN A 226 -43.18 -21.75 7.57
C ASN A 226 -42.33 -20.55 8.02
N ILE A 227 -42.73 -19.85 9.08
CA ILE A 227 -41.91 -18.79 9.66
C ILE A 227 -40.63 -19.40 10.21
N ARG A 228 -39.49 -18.82 9.81
CA ARG A 228 -38.19 -19.21 10.36
C ARG A 228 -38.09 -18.77 11.82
N LEU A 229 -38.26 -19.73 12.72
CA LEU A 229 -38.11 -19.53 14.16
C LEU A 229 -36.65 -19.66 14.64
N TRP A 230 -35.81 -20.36 13.87
CA TRP A 230 -34.43 -20.69 14.25
C TRP A 230 -33.40 -19.90 13.44
N ASP A 231 -32.38 -19.36 14.11
CA ASP A 231 -31.21 -18.76 13.45
C ASP A 231 -30.20 -19.88 13.12
N PRO A 232 -29.67 -19.96 11.88
CA PRO A 232 -28.70 -20.99 11.50
C PRO A 232 -27.42 -21.00 12.35
N ARG A 233 -26.98 -19.84 12.84
CA ARG A 233 -25.70 -19.67 13.56
C ARG A 233 -25.68 -20.42 14.90
N PRO A 234 -26.60 -20.18 15.85
CA PRO A 234 -26.64 -20.95 17.10
C PRO A 234 -27.03 -22.41 16.90
N LEU A 235 -27.77 -22.73 15.82
CA LEU A 235 -28.14 -24.11 15.53
C LEU A 235 -26.93 -24.97 15.13
N LYS A 236 -25.99 -24.40 14.37
CA LYS A 236 -24.71 -25.05 14.03
C LYS A 236 -23.93 -25.44 15.30
N ASP A 237 -23.83 -24.52 16.26
CA ASP A 237 -23.11 -24.78 17.51
C ASP A 237 -23.81 -25.89 18.31
N THR A 238 -25.15 -25.87 18.33
CA THR A 238 -25.97 -26.91 18.97
C THR A 238 -25.77 -28.28 18.30
N TYR A 239 -25.74 -28.35 16.96
CA TYR A 239 -25.49 -29.59 16.22
C TYR A 239 -24.11 -30.17 16.53
N ASN A 240 -23.06 -29.33 16.54
CA ASN A 240 -21.72 -29.76 16.93
C ASN A 240 -21.64 -30.19 18.40
N GLN A 241 -22.37 -29.53 19.30
CA GLN A 241 -22.42 -29.93 20.72
C GLN A 241 -23.13 -31.28 20.90
N ILE A 242 -24.27 -31.50 20.25
CA ILE A 242 -25.01 -32.77 20.28
C ILE A 242 -24.17 -33.89 19.67
N GLN A 243 -23.42 -33.61 18.60
CA GLN A 243 -22.61 -34.60 17.86
C GLN A 243 -21.24 -34.89 18.49
N SER A 244 -20.86 -34.18 19.56
CA SER A 244 -19.57 -34.29 20.25
C SER A 244 -19.19 -35.71 20.71
N PHE A 245 -20.15 -36.64 20.82
CA PHE A 245 -19.88 -38.05 21.11
C PHE A 245 -19.16 -38.81 19.98
N ARG A 246 -19.11 -38.26 18.75
CA ARG A 246 -18.31 -38.79 17.63
C ARG A 246 -17.35 -37.73 17.14
N LEU A 247 -16.11 -37.81 17.61
CA LEU A 247 -15.06 -36.80 17.38
C LEU A 247 -14.67 -36.60 15.91
N TYR A 248 -15.00 -37.53 15.02
CA TYR A 248 -14.64 -37.48 13.60
C TYR A 248 -15.68 -36.78 12.71
N TYR A 249 -16.73 -36.19 13.27
CA TYR A 249 -17.76 -35.48 12.52
C TYR A 249 -17.88 -34.01 12.96
N ASP A 250 -18.01 -33.13 11.98
CA ASP A 250 -18.28 -31.70 12.18
C ASP A 250 -19.41 -31.23 11.25
N PHE A 251 -20.08 -30.16 11.65
CA PHE A 251 -21.07 -29.41 10.86
C PHE A 251 -20.54 -28.00 10.62
N HIS A 252 -20.35 -27.62 9.36
CA HIS A 252 -19.73 -26.34 8.98
C HIS A 252 -20.76 -25.22 8.76
N ASP A 253 -21.96 -25.58 8.32
CA ASP A 253 -23.05 -24.68 8.02
C ASP A 253 -24.41 -25.28 8.44
N VAL A 254 -25.45 -24.47 8.35
CA VAL A 254 -26.84 -24.89 8.49
C VAL A 254 -27.61 -24.16 7.39
N ASP A 255 -28.19 -24.93 6.49
CA ASP A 255 -29.02 -24.44 5.41
C ASP A 255 -30.50 -24.49 5.76
N ILE A 256 -31.26 -23.66 5.05
CA ILE A 256 -32.70 -23.55 5.18
C ILE A 256 -33.30 -24.14 3.91
N ASP A 257 -34.08 -25.20 4.04
CA ASP A 257 -34.77 -25.82 2.90
C ASP A 257 -36.22 -26.16 3.27
N ARG A 258 -36.98 -26.68 2.32
CA ARG A 258 -38.40 -27.02 2.50
C ARG A 258 -38.70 -28.40 1.94
N TYR A 259 -39.36 -29.24 2.75
CA TYR A 259 -39.75 -30.60 2.40
C TYR A 259 -41.21 -30.87 2.75
N ILE A 260 -41.80 -31.88 2.11
CA ILE A 260 -43.13 -32.38 2.49
C ILE A 260 -42.95 -33.39 3.63
N ILE A 261 -43.49 -33.07 4.81
CA ILE A 261 -43.47 -33.92 6.01
C ILE A 261 -44.92 -34.18 6.40
N ASP A 262 -45.31 -35.46 6.49
CA ASP A 262 -46.68 -35.89 6.80
C ASP A 262 -47.76 -35.28 5.89
N GLY A 263 -47.41 -35.00 4.63
CA GLY A 263 -48.31 -34.39 3.64
C GLY A 263 -48.34 -32.86 3.66
N GLU A 264 -47.66 -32.20 4.59
CA GLU A 264 -47.59 -30.75 4.70
C GLU A 264 -46.22 -30.19 4.27
N TYR A 265 -46.21 -29.05 3.59
CA TYR A 265 -44.98 -28.37 3.18
C TYR A 265 -44.37 -27.59 4.35
N ARG A 266 -43.19 -28.03 4.81
CA ARG A 266 -42.52 -27.51 6.01
C ARG A 266 -41.07 -27.10 5.76
N GLN A 267 -40.71 -25.95 6.31
CA GLN A 267 -39.33 -25.48 6.39
C GLN A 267 -38.56 -26.32 7.40
N VAL A 268 -37.36 -26.72 7.01
CA VAL A 268 -36.43 -27.44 7.87
C VAL A 268 -35.08 -26.74 7.85
N MET A 269 -34.39 -26.83 8.99
CA MET A 269 -32.98 -26.47 9.08
C MET A 269 -32.21 -27.78 8.93
N LEU A 270 -31.28 -27.83 7.99
CA LEU A 270 -30.50 -29.02 7.71
C LEU A 270 -29.02 -28.69 7.64
N SER A 271 -28.19 -29.68 7.90
CA SER A 271 -26.75 -29.53 7.87
C SER A 271 -26.14 -30.87 7.46
N VAL A 272 -25.13 -30.80 6.59
CA VAL A 272 -24.42 -31.98 6.13
C VAL A 272 -23.38 -32.35 7.19
N ARG A 273 -23.39 -33.63 7.59
CA ARG A 273 -22.38 -34.17 8.49
C ARG A 273 -21.12 -34.47 7.70
N GLU A 274 -20.05 -33.74 7.98
CA GLU A 274 -18.78 -33.90 7.28
C GLU A 274 -17.73 -34.60 8.16
N LEU A 275 -16.87 -35.40 7.54
CA LEU A 275 -15.76 -36.07 8.21
C LEU A 275 -14.64 -35.06 8.45
N SER A 276 -14.28 -34.87 9.71
CA SER A 276 -13.20 -33.99 10.11
C SER A 276 -11.89 -34.78 10.11
N ALA A 277 -11.03 -34.56 9.12
CA ALA A 277 -9.74 -35.27 8.99
C ALA A 277 -8.70 -34.84 10.04
N GLU A 278 -8.96 -33.73 10.74
CA GLU A 278 -8.04 -33.11 11.70
C GLU A 278 -8.32 -33.52 13.17
N LYS A 279 -9.34 -34.34 13.43
CA LYS A 279 -9.72 -34.86 14.77
C LYS A 279 -9.57 -36.38 14.85
#